data_AF-A0A395MQL9-F1
#
_entry.id   AF-A0A395MQL9-F1
#
_cell.length_a   1.000
_cell.length_b   1.000
_cell.length_c   1.000
_cell.angle_alpha   90.00
_cell.angle_beta   90.00
_cell.angle_gamma   90.00
#
_symmetry.space_group_name_H-M   'P 1'
#
loop_
_entity.id
_entity.type
_entity.pdbx_description
1 polymer ?
#
loop_
_entity_poly.entity_id
_entity_poly.type
_entity_poly.pdbx_seq_one_letter_code
_entity_poly.pdbx_strand_id
1 'polypeptide(L)'
;MAHDPRTTYFLSQVTLTPPLRLTRLTTPPSQDFFYQSSPNSEIAHNLLVQARVISPNYIAPERQKLHFLRSEKQRAAACDTSTWTFTKHEVAIAFGTLMEQPVLPPAGVAQALLMNGNLGSLEELWAHLGDATLEKRMKSKRLSVEFDVLKMGWLDKAVAHDNLNYIHLLCQTKVSQESLDRAFGIALSKMSLRAMKLLLSFGAVASGYGEVINKQIKDRNLELVELLLSAPDSMDGATWKECLDGELSRAETGEILSISFLLLLLSNRPGLVSESLLLSTLRLHNVQATAIVLAYATSNEIFFNIRHQACELASQCQNDNDRFMLFKLLSDSDLVGDSLPLREELVKDTRARHIPLVKLLVQAGVEVDEALSWAISYVDIELIEVLDCGNRPSSSTRIVTGGVSEQSD
;
A
#
# COMPACT_ATOMS: atom_id res chain seq x y z
N MET A 1 15.89 -12.54 14.21
CA MET A 1 16.10 -12.48 12.75
C MET A 1 16.74 -11.14 12.44
N ALA A 2 17.93 -11.12 11.84
CA ALA A 2 18.74 -9.91 11.71
C ALA A 2 18.22 -9.00 10.58
N HIS A 3 18.18 -7.70 10.84
CA HIS A 3 18.05 -6.69 9.78
C HIS A 3 19.31 -6.70 8.92
N ASP A 4 19.18 -6.24 7.67
CA ASP A 4 20.32 -6.09 6.76
C ASP A 4 21.43 -5.23 7.44
N PRO A 5 22.69 -5.72 7.49
CA PRO A 5 23.81 -4.97 8.06
C PRO A 5 23.93 -3.55 7.50
N ARG A 6 23.67 -3.39 6.18
CA ARG A 6 23.68 -2.09 5.52
C ARG A 6 22.62 -1.16 6.11
N THR A 7 21.37 -1.60 6.17
CA THR A 7 20.27 -0.80 6.74
C THR A 7 20.58 -0.39 8.18
N THR A 8 21.08 -1.30 8.99
CA THR A 8 21.42 -1.03 10.39
C THR A 8 22.55 0.00 10.50
N TYR A 9 23.58 -0.14 9.66
CA TYR A 9 24.71 0.79 9.61
C TYR A 9 24.25 2.22 9.32
N PHE A 10 23.59 2.46 8.18
CA PHE A 10 23.20 3.81 7.75
C PHE A 10 22.20 4.46 8.70
N LEU A 11 21.19 3.73 9.19
CA LEU A 11 20.23 4.29 10.13
C LEU A 11 20.88 4.65 11.47
N SER A 12 21.85 3.84 11.95
CA SER A 12 22.56 4.14 13.20
C SER A 12 23.39 5.42 13.15
N GLN A 13 23.90 5.82 11.96
CA GLN A 13 24.63 7.08 11.79
C GLN A 13 23.78 8.31 12.10
N VAL A 14 22.45 8.18 12.02
CA VAL A 14 21.48 9.27 12.22
C VAL A 14 20.52 8.99 13.37
N THR A 15 20.91 8.12 14.30
CA THR A 15 20.13 7.73 15.50
C THR A 15 18.76 7.13 15.19
N LEU A 16 18.59 6.54 14.00
CA LEU A 16 17.38 5.83 13.60
C LEU A 16 17.56 4.32 13.78
N THR A 17 16.45 3.63 13.97
CA THR A 17 16.39 2.17 14.01
C THR A 17 15.48 1.66 12.90
N PRO A 18 15.79 0.50 12.29
CA PRO A 18 14.88 -0.13 11.34
C PRO A 18 13.50 -0.35 11.99
N PRO A 19 12.38 -0.03 11.31
CA PRO A 19 11.06 -0.27 11.84
C PRO A 19 10.77 -1.77 11.93
N LEU A 20 9.81 -2.13 12.80
CA LEU A 20 9.30 -3.48 12.88
C LEU A 20 8.66 -3.86 11.54
N ARG A 21 8.90 -5.09 11.08
CA ARG A 21 8.27 -5.59 9.85
C ARG A 21 6.76 -5.65 10.05
N LEU A 22 6.02 -5.04 9.12
CA LEU A 22 4.57 -5.08 9.13
C LEU A 22 4.08 -6.52 8.88
N THR A 23 3.05 -6.90 9.62
CA THR A 23 2.39 -8.19 9.40
C THR A 23 1.49 -8.06 8.19
N ARG A 24 1.71 -8.89 7.17
CA ARG A 24 0.87 -8.89 5.98
C ARG A 24 -0.57 -9.25 6.34
N LEU A 25 -1.53 -8.51 5.78
CA LEU A 25 -2.93 -8.85 5.92
C LEU A 25 -3.20 -10.19 5.22
N THR A 26 -3.90 -11.05 5.93
CA THR A 26 -4.42 -12.31 5.40
C THR A 26 -5.93 -12.23 5.36
N THR A 27 -6.54 -12.84 4.34
CA THR A 27 -7.99 -12.96 4.27
C THR A 27 -8.52 -13.64 5.53
N PRO A 28 -9.48 -13.03 6.24
CA PRO A 28 -10.05 -13.64 7.44
C PRO A 28 -10.78 -14.95 7.07
N PRO A 29 -10.85 -15.92 8.00
CA PRO A 29 -11.61 -17.13 7.76
C PRO A 29 -13.10 -16.80 7.59
N SER A 30 -13.78 -17.57 6.73
CA SER A 30 -15.22 -17.47 6.56
C SER A 30 -15.92 -17.55 7.91
N GLN A 31 -16.83 -16.60 8.15
CA GLN A 31 -17.55 -16.50 9.41
C GLN A 31 -18.97 -17.00 9.22
N ASP A 32 -19.36 -17.96 10.07
CA ASP A 32 -20.76 -18.32 10.23
C ASP A 32 -21.42 -17.35 11.21
N PHE A 33 -22.43 -16.62 10.75
CA PHE A 33 -23.22 -15.67 11.54
C PHE A 33 -24.47 -16.33 12.12
N PHE A 34 -24.45 -17.65 12.32
CA PHE A 34 -25.53 -18.43 12.92
C PHE A 34 -26.85 -18.28 12.16
N TYR A 35 -26.78 -18.42 10.83
CA TYR A 35 -27.95 -18.26 9.95
C TYR A 35 -29.07 -19.28 10.23
N GLN A 36 -28.73 -20.45 10.79
CA GLN A 36 -29.69 -21.49 11.16
C GLN A 36 -30.40 -21.24 12.49
N SER A 37 -29.96 -20.25 13.27
CA SER A 37 -30.65 -19.92 14.52
C SER A 37 -32.09 -19.50 14.23
N SER A 38 -33.04 -20.00 15.03
CA SER A 38 -34.48 -19.75 14.86
C SER A 38 -34.83 -18.26 14.64
N PRO A 39 -34.32 -17.27 15.41
CA PRO A 39 -34.68 -15.89 15.14
C PRO A 39 -34.18 -15.40 13.77
N ASN A 40 -32.98 -15.81 13.33
CA ASN A 40 -32.43 -15.36 12.05
C ASN A 40 -33.15 -15.98 10.86
N SER A 41 -33.41 -17.29 10.93
CA SER A 41 -34.07 -18.03 9.86
C SER A 41 -35.55 -17.64 9.72
N GLU A 42 -36.25 -17.38 10.83
CA GLU A 42 -37.64 -16.90 10.81
C GLU A 42 -37.76 -15.49 10.22
N ILE A 43 -36.88 -14.55 10.60
CA ILE A 43 -36.89 -13.20 10.04
C ILE A 43 -36.59 -13.25 8.54
N ALA A 44 -35.58 -14.02 8.12
CA ALA A 44 -35.24 -14.21 6.71
C ALA A 44 -36.41 -14.83 5.93
N HIS A 45 -37.06 -15.85 6.49
CA HIS A 45 -38.23 -16.48 5.88
C HIS A 45 -39.40 -15.48 5.72
N ASN A 46 -39.70 -14.69 6.74
CA ASN A 46 -40.75 -13.67 6.68
C ASN A 46 -40.48 -12.62 5.61
N LEU A 47 -39.22 -12.20 5.42
CA LEU A 47 -38.83 -11.30 4.33
C LEU A 47 -39.03 -11.93 2.95
N LEU A 48 -38.74 -13.22 2.79
CA LEU A 48 -38.98 -13.96 1.55
C LEU A 48 -40.48 -14.10 1.25
N VAL A 49 -41.29 -14.40 2.26
CA VAL A 49 -42.76 -14.43 2.15
C VAL A 49 -43.27 -13.05 1.71
N GLN A 50 -42.80 -11.97 2.33
CA GLN A 50 -43.16 -10.60 1.94
C GLN A 50 -42.76 -10.28 0.50
N ALA A 51 -41.53 -10.61 0.10
CA ALA A 51 -41.04 -10.40 -1.26
C ALA A 51 -41.92 -11.12 -2.31
N ARG A 52 -42.38 -12.34 -1.99
CA ARG A 52 -43.33 -13.07 -2.84
C ARG A 52 -44.69 -12.39 -2.90
N VAL A 53 -45.27 -12.03 -1.76
CA VAL A 53 -46.64 -11.48 -1.67
C VAL A 53 -46.76 -10.11 -2.35
N ILE A 54 -45.70 -9.30 -2.30
CA ILE A 54 -45.66 -7.97 -2.91
C ILE A 54 -45.47 -8.05 -4.44
N SER A 55 -45.05 -9.19 -4.98
CA SER A 55 -44.85 -9.36 -6.42
C SER A 55 -46.16 -9.11 -7.19
N PRO A 56 -46.15 -8.31 -8.28
CA PRO A 56 -47.36 -7.98 -9.04
C PRO A 56 -48.04 -9.21 -9.67
N ASN A 57 -47.28 -10.29 -9.84
CA ASN A 57 -47.76 -11.56 -10.40
C ASN A 57 -48.22 -12.56 -9.33
N TYR A 58 -48.18 -12.19 -8.05
CA TYR A 58 -48.58 -13.08 -6.97
C TYR A 58 -50.10 -13.25 -6.93
N ILE A 59 -50.53 -14.51 -6.91
CA ILE A 59 -51.92 -14.89 -6.69
C ILE A 59 -51.95 -15.78 -5.46
N ALA A 60 -52.65 -15.32 -4.42
CA ALA A 60 -52.82 -16.07 -3.17
C ALA A 60 -53.29 -17.52 -3.46
N PRO A 61 -52.75 -18.54 -2.76
CA PRO A 61 -53.04 -19.94 -3.02
C PRO A 61 -54.52 -20.26 -3.13
N GLU A 62 -55.36 -19.64 -2.30
CA GLU A 62 -56.83 -19.80 -2.27
C GLU A 62 -57.53 -19.27 -3.53
N ARG A 63 -56.91 -18.29 -4.21
CA ARG A 63 -57.44 -17.63 -5.41
C ARG A 63 -56.89 -18.23 -6.71
N GLN A 64 -55.93 -19.16 -6.62
CA GLN A 64 -55.38 -19.83 -7.79
C GLN A 64 -56.43 -20.77 -8.40
N LYS A 65 -56.58 -20.78 -9.74
CA LYS A 65 -57.50 -21.71 -10.43
C LYS A 65 -57.23 -23.18 -10.08
N LEU A 66 -55.96 -23.53 -9.82
CA LEU A 66 -55.52 -24.86 -9.40
C LEU A 66 -55.97 -25.24 -7.98
N HIS A 67 -56.38 -24.27 -7.14
CA HIS A 67 -56.83 -24.53 -5.77
C HIS A 67 -58.01 -25.50 -5.72
N PHE A 68 -58.98 -25.33 -6.62
CA PHE A 68 -60.15 -26.18 -6.73
C PHE A 68 -59.81 -27.62 -7.16
N LEU A 69 -58.67 -27.82 -7.84
CA LEU A 69 -58.19 -29.12 -8.31
C LEU A 69 -57.24 -29.82 -7.31
N ARG A 70 -56.76 -29.12 -6.28
CA ARG A 70 -55.88 -29.70 -5.25
C ARG A 70 -56.68 -30.48 -4.21
N SER A 71 -56.10 -31.58 -3.71
CA SER A 71 -56.63 -32.31 -2.55
C SER A 71 -56.49 -31.48 -1.27
N GLU A 72 -57.27 -31.80 -0.23
CA GLU A 72 -57.24 -31.06 1.05
C GLU A 72 -55.83 -30.96 1.65
N LYS A 73 -55.06 -32.06 1.61
CA LYS A 73 -53.64 -32.06 2.04
C LYS A 73 -52.76 -31.14 1.20
N GLN A 74 -52.99 -31.08 -0.11
CA GLN A 74 -52.24 -30.20 -1.02
C GLN A 74 -52.66 -28.72 -0.88
N ARG A 75 -53.91 -28.45 -0.49
CA ARG A 75 -54.38 -27.09 -0.17
C ARG A 75 -53.72 -26.59 1.12
N ALA A 76 -53.74 -27.39 2.18
CA ALA A 76 -53.08 -27.08 3.44
C ALA A 76 -51.58 -26.82 3.25
N ALA A 77 -50.88 -27.69 2.50
CA ALA A 77 -49.46 -27.51 2.19
C ALA A 77 -49.19 -26.25 1.34
N ALA A 78 -50.08 -25.89 0.41
CA ALA A 78 -49.90 -24.68 -0.40
C ALA A 78 -50.09 -23.38 0.39
N CYS A 79 -50.92 -23.40 1.43
CA CYS A 79 -51.12 -22.27 2.35
C CYS A 79 -50.05 -22.20 3.45
N ASP A 80 -49.34 -23.31 3.71
CA ASP A 80 -48.26 -23.36 4.68
C ASP A 80 -46.99 -22.71 4.13
N THR A 81 -46.70 -21.49 4.60
CA THR A 81 -45.54 -20.71 4.17
C THR A 81 -44.22 -21.41 4.50
N SER A 82 -44.17 -22.22 5.56
CA SER A 82 -42.93 -22.90 5.98
C SER A 82 -42.39 -23.89 4.94
N THR A 83 -43.24 -24.37 4.04
CA THR A 83 -42.87 -25.30 2.96
C THR A 83 -42.52 -24.61 1.64
N TRP A 84 -42.60 -23.28 1.60
CA TRP A 84 -42.36 -22.52 0.39
C TRP A 84 -40.88 -22.54 0.00
N THR A 85 -40.62 -22.89 -1.26
CA THR A 85 -39.32 -22.68 -1.90
C THR A 85 -39.31 -21.32 -2.59
N PHE A 86 -38.18 -20.61 -2.56
CA PHE A 86 -38.05 -19.26 -3.11
C PHE A 86 -37.09 -19.23 -4.30
N THR A 87 -37.39 -18.37 -5.27
CA THR A 87 -36.56 -18.11 -6.44
C THR A 87 -35.43 -17.14 -6.10
N LYS A 88 -34.36 -17.14 -6.91
CA LYS A 88 -33.25 -16.18 -6.73
C LYS A 88 -33.71 -14.72 -6.82
N HIS A 89 -34.73 -14.44 -7.64
CA HIS A 89 -35.34 -13.11 -7.74
C HIS A 89 -36.02 -12.68 -6.43
N GLU A 90 -36.76 -13.58 -5.79
CA GLU A 90 -37.40 -13.29 -4.50
C GLU A 90 -36.36 -13.09 -3.39
N VAL A 91 -35.28 -13.88 -3.40
CA VAL A 91 -34.13 -13.67 -2.51
C VAL A 91 -33.49 -12.30 -2.76
N ALA A 92 -33.33 -11.90 -4.02
CA ALA A 92 -32.74 -10.61 -4.37
C ALA A 92 -33.61 -9.43 -3.90
N ILE A 93 -34.94 -9.52 -4.05
CA ILE A 93 -35.89 -8.51 -3.53
C ILE A 93 -35.83 -8.45 -2.00
N ALA A 94 -35.88 -9.60 -1.33
CA ALA A 94 -35.81 -9.66 0.12
C ALA A 94 -34.49 -9.08 0.65
N PHE A 95 -33.37 -9.42 0.01
CA PHE A 95 -32.05 -8.91 0.35
C PHE A 95 -31.92 -7.41 0.06
N GLY A 96 -32.42 -6.94 -1.08
CA GLY A 96 -32.49 -5.52 -1.41
C GLY A 96 -33.27 -4.75 -0.35
N THR A 97 -34.45 -5.24 0.03
CA THR A 97 -35.31 -4.65 1.07
C THR A 97 -34.60 -4.62 2.43
N LEU A 98 -33.85 -5.68 2.78
CA LEU A 98 -33.03 -5.73 3.99
C LEU A 98 -31.99 -4.60 4.02
N MET A 99 -31.33 -4.37 2.90
CA MET A 99 -30.25 -3.37 2.76
C MET A 99 -30.76 -1.93 2.68
N GLU A 100 -32.07 -1.70 2.47
CA GLU A 100 -32.68 -0.38 2.57
C GLU A 100 -33.08 -0.01 4.01
N GLN A 101 -32.99 -0.93 4.97
CA GLN A 101 -33.39 -0.65 6.34
C GLN A 101 -32.43 0.34 7.01
N PRO A 102 -32.93 1.32 7.79
CA PRO A 102 -32.06 2.30 8.45
C PRO A 102 -31.14 1.67 9.50
N VAL A 103 -31.59 0.56 10.11
CA VAL A 103 -30.81 -0.25 11.04
C VAL A 103 -30.82 -1.67 10.49
N LEU A 104 -29.62 -2.17 10.14
CA LEU A 104 -29.47 -3.52 9.64
C LEU A 104 -29.68 -4.53 10.78
N PRO A 105 -30.46 -5.61 10.57
CA PRO A 105 -30.61 -6.67 11.55
C PRO A 105 -29.30 -7.46 11.71
N PRO A 106 -29.24 -8.50 12.57
CA PRO A 106 -28.06 -9.34 12.69
C PRO A 106 -27.64 -9.94 11.34
N ALA A 107 -26.33 -10.00 11.07
CA ALA A 107 -25.79 -10.52 9.81
C ALA A 107 -26.22 -11.98 9.51
N GLY A 108 -26.60 -12.75 10.54
CA GLY A 108 -27.18 -14.07 10.35
C GLY A 108 -28.50 -14.08 9.57
N VAL A 109 -29.31 -13.01 9.64
CA VAL A 109 -30.51 -12.85 8.80
C VAL A 109 -30.11 -12.70 7.34
N ALA A 110 -29.14 -11.83 7.05
CA ALA A 110 -28.60 -11.64 5.71
C ALA A 110 -28.00 -12.95 5.18
N GLN A 111 -27.21 -13.66 5.98
CA GLN A 111 -26.63 -14.95 5.58
C GLN A 111 -27.72 -15.99 5.32
N ALA A 112 -28.79 -16.04 6.12
CA ALA A 112 -29.92 -16.95 5.92
C ALA A 112 -30.62 -16.69 4.59
N LEU A 113 -30.80 -15.43 4.19
CA LEU A 113 -31.33 -15.08 2.86
C LEU A 113 -30.40 -15.57 1.74
N LEU A 114 -29.10 -15.30 1.85
CA LEU A 114 -28.11 -15.69 0.84
C LEU A 114 -28.00 -17.22 0.67
N MET A 115 -28.12 -17.98 1.77
CA MET A 115 -28.12 -19.45 1.73
C MET A 115 -29.33 -20.04 0.99
N ASN A 116 -30.49 -19.36 1.00
CA ASN A 116 -31.67 -19.80 0.26
C ASN A 116 -31.52 -19.65 -1.27
N GLY A 117 -30.64 -18.75 -1.73
CA GLY A 117 -30.45 -18.48 -3.15
C GLY A 117 -29.61 -19.51 -3.91
N ASN A 118 -28.75 -20.29 -3.23
CA ASN A 118 -27.71 -21.14 -3.85
C ASN A 118 -26.95 -20.39 -4.97
N LEU A 119 -26.18 -19.39 -4.54
CA LEU A 119 -25.57 -18.37 -5.40
C LEU A 119 -24.10 -18.69 -5.68
N GLY A 120 -23.64 -18.38 -6.89
CA GLY A 120 -22.22 -18.40 -7.26
C GLY A 120 -21.47 -17.12 -6.87
N SER A 121 -22.15 -15.97 -6.89
CA SER A 121 -21.63 -14.67 -6.46
C SER A 121 -22.74 -13.71 -6.02
N LEU A 122 -22.37 -12.58 -5.41
CA LEU A 122 -23.32 -11.54 -5.02
C LEU A 122 -23.91 -10.80 -6.24
N GLU A 123 -23.12 -10.61 -7.29
CA GLU A 123 -23.54 -9.96 -8.55
C GLU A 123 -24.61 -10.78 -9.28
N GLU A 124 -24.52 -12.12 -9.20
CA GLU A 124 -25.57 -12.99 -9.72
C GLU A 124 -26.91 -12.67 -9.05
N LEU A 125 -26.92 -12.51 -7.72
CA LEU A 125 -28.12 -12.15 -6.98
C LEU A 125 -28.60 -10.74 -7.35
N TRP A 126 -27.69 -9.78 -7.48
CA TRP A 126 -28.03 -8.42 -7.91
C TRP A 126 -28.69 -8.40 -9.30
N ALA A 127 -28.18 -9.19 -10.25
CA ALA A 127 -28.78 -9.29 -11.58
C ALA A 127 -30.20 -9.87 -11.54
N HIS A 128 -30.45 -10.82 -10.63
CA HIS A 128 -31.79 -11.33 -10.38
C HIS A 128 -32.73 -10.26 -9.85
N LEU A 129 -32.27 -9.22 -9.15
CA LEU A 129 -33.13 -8.10 -8.73
C LEU A 129 -33.75 -7.37 -9.92
N GLY A 130 -32.97 -7.16 -10.98
CA GLY A 130 -33.39 -6.47 -12.21
C GLY A 130 -34.16 -7.34 -13.20
N ASP A 131 -34.09 -8.67 -13.09
CA ASP A 131 -34.71 -9.58 -14.07
C ASP A 131 -35.25 -10.88 -13.44
N ALA A 132 -36.57 -10.91 -13.23
CA ALA A 132 -37.30 -12.05 -12.70
C ALA A 132 -37.25 -13.31 -13.61
N THR A 133 -36.96 -13.15 -14.90
CA THR A 133 -36.91 -14.24 -15.88
C THR A 133 -35.51 -14.82 -16.08
N LEU A 134 -34.49 -14.18 -15.50
CA LEU A 134 -33.09 -14.55 -15.66
C LEU A 134 -32.83 -16.03 -15.33
N GLU A 135 -33.44 -16.53 -14.25
CA GLU A 135 -33.25 -17.92 -13.81
C GLU A 135 -33.74 -18.92 -14.89
N LYS A 136 -34.86 -18.63 -15.55
CA LYS A 136 -35.40 -19.46 -16.63
C LYS A 136 -34.53 -19.40 -17.88
N ARG A 137 -33.94 -18.23 -18.17
CA ARG A 137 -33.04 -18.04 -19.33
C ARG A 137 -31.71 -18.76 -19.14
N MET A 138 -31.13 -18.68 -17.94
CA MET A 138 -29.89 -19.40 -17.61
C MET A 138 -30.07 -20.93 -17.67
N LYS A 139 -31.26 -21.43 -17.30
CA LYS A 139 -31.59 -22.86 -17.43
C LYS A 139 -31.83 -23.29 -18.89
N SER A 140 -32.30 -22.39 -19.77
CA SER A 140 -32.67 -22.74 -21.15
C SER A 140 -31.57 -22.49 -22.20
N LYS A 141 -30.59 -21.64 -21.92
CA LYS A 141 -29.44 -21.37 -22.80
C LYS A 141 -28.15 -21.25 -21.99
N ARG A 142 -27.04 -21.81 -22.51
CA ARG A 142 -25.66 -21.61 -22.01
C ARG A 142 -25.15 -20.20 -22.34
N LEU A 143 -25.83 -19.16 -21.87
CA LEU A 143 -25.39 -17.78 -22.03
C LEU A 143 -24.55 -17.38 -20.81
N SER A 144 -23.33 -16.92 -21.05
CA SER A 144 -22.60 -16.06 -20.10
C SER A 144 -23.30 -14.71 -20.11
N VAL A 145 -23.88 -14.32 -18.98
CA VAL A 145 -24.48 -13.00 -18.80
C VAL A 145 -23.41 -12.11 -18.19
N GLU A 146 -22.99 -11.08 -18.90
CA GLU A 146 -22.24 -9.97 -18.31
C GLU A 146 -23.22 -9.10 -17.52
N PHE A 147 -22.90 -8.85 -16.25
CA PHE A 147 -23.74 -8.08 -15.36
C PHE A 147 -23.24 -6.63 -15.29
N ASP A 148 -24.14 -5.66 -15.21
CA ASP A 148 -23.78 -4.26 -14.96
C ASP A 148 -23.39 -4.09 -13.48
N VAL A 149 -22.14 -4.42 -13.18
CA VAL A 149 -21.54 -4.42 -11.83
C VAL A 149 -21.48 -3.02 -11.21
N LEU A 150 -21.45 -1.98 -12.04
CA LEU A 150 -21.26 -0.59 -11.62
C LEU A 150 -22.42 -0.05 -10.75
N LYS A 151 -23.59 -0.70 -10.77
CA LYS A 151 -24.77 -0.28 -10.02
C LYS A 151 -24.99 -1.03 -8.70
N MET A 152 -24.21 -2.07 -8.41
CA MET A 152 -24.41 -2.84 -7.18
C MET A 152 -23.92 -2.05 -5.96
N GLY A 153 -24.87 -1.57 -5.15
CA GLY A 153 -24.61 -0.74 -3.97
C GLY A 153 -24.73 -1.44 -2.62
N TRP A 154 -24.89 -2.76 -2.56
CA TRP A 154 -25.08 -3.46 -1.27
C TRP A 154 -23.83 -3.40 -0.38
N LEU A 155 -22.64 -3.63 -0.93
CA LEU A 155 -21.39 -3.50 -0.17
C LEU A 155 -21.17 -2.05 0.27
N ASP A 156 -21.40 -1.10 -0.64
CA ASP A 156 -21.33 0.33 -0.40
C ASP A 156 -22.19 0.74 0.81
N LYS A 157 -23.43 0.22 0.88
CA LYS A 157 -24.34 0.44 2.01
C LYS A 157 -23.82 -0.18 3.31
N ALA A 158 -23.34 -1.42 3.27
CA ALA A 158 -22.77 -2.06 4.46
C ALA A 158 -21.61 -1.24 5.05
N VAL A 159 -20.75 -0.68 4.20
CA VAL A 159 -19.67 0.24 4.60
C VAL A 159 -20.22 1.59 5.07
N ALA A 160 -21.22 2.13 4.38
CA ALA A 160 -21.88 3.38 4.80
C ALA A 160 -22.53 3.25 6.18
N HIS A 161 -22.98 2.06 6.58
CA HIS A 161 -23.46 1.75 7.93
C HIS A 161 -22.33 1.38 8.92
N ASP A 162 -21.07 1.28 8.48
CA ASP A 162 -19.92 0.82 9.26
C ASP A 162 -20.15 -0.56 9.93
N ASN A 163 -20.93 -1.43 9.29
CA ASN A 163 -21.28 -2.72 9.84
C ASN A 163 -20.30 -3.80 9.36
N LEU A 164 -19.24 -4.01 10.15
CA LEU A 164 -18.16 -4.95 9.85
C LEU A 164 -18.64 -6.38 9.58
N ASN A 165 -19.70 -6.84 10.26
CA ASN A 165 -20.23 -8.19 10.05
C ASN A 165 -20.88 -8.32 8.67
N TYR A 166 -21.59 -7.28 8.20
CA TYR A 166 -22.14 -7.26 6.85
C TYR A 166 -21.06 -7.13 5.80
N ILE A 167 -20.05 -6.28 6.02
CA ILE A 167 -18.90 -6.18 5.11
C ILE A 167 -18.23 -7.55 4.97
N HIS A 168 -17.96 -8.23 6.09
CA HIS A 168 -17.36 -9.56 6.08
C HIS A 168 -18.24 -10.56 5.33
N LEU A 169 -19.55 -10.60 5.63
CA LEU A 169 -20.52 -11.47 4.99
C LEU A 169 -20.58 -11.24 3.46
N LEU A 170 -20.60 -9.99 3.02
CA LEU A 170 -20.68 -9.68 1.59
C LEU A 170 -19.37 -10.03 0.89
N CYS A 171 -18.22 -9.71 1.48
CA CYS A 171 -16.92 -10.05 0.91
C CYS A 171 -16.71 -11.58 0.77
N GLN A 172 -17.15 -12.38 1.75
CA GLN A 172 -17.06 -13.84 1.64
C GLN A 172 -17.96 -14.44 0.55
N THR A 173 -18.98 -13.70 0.07
CA THR A 173 -19.85 -14.12 -1.04
C THR A 173 -19.31 -13.81 -2.43
N LYS A 174 -18.01 -13.56 -2.56
CA LYS A 174 -17.29 -13.26 -3.81
C LYS A 174 -17.89 -12.06 -4.54
N VAL A 175 -17.46 -10.88 -4.12
CA VAL A 175 -17.76 -9.63 -4.81
C VAL A 175 -16.71 -9.31 -5.87
N SER A 176 -17.09 -8.53 -6.88
CA SER A 176 -16.19 -8.01 -7.89
C SER A 176 -15.14 -7.06 -7.31
N GLN A 177 -13.97 -7.00 -7.95
CA GLN A 177 -12.88 -6.08 -7.57
C GLN A 177 -13.37 -4.63 -7.57
N GLU A 178 -14.10 -4.22 -8.60
CA GLU A 178 -14.63 -2.85 -8.70
C GLU A 178 -15.52 -2.49 -7.51
N SER A 179 -16.32 -3.44 -7.00
CA SER A 179 -17.18 -3.19 -5.84
C SER A 179 -16.36 -3.12 -4.54
N LEU A 180 -15.31 -3.93 -4.40
CA LEU A 180 -14.37 -3.84 -3.27
C LEU A 180 -13.64 -2.49 -3.25
N ASP A 181 -13.18 -2.03 -4.42
CA ASP A 181 -12.44 -0.77 -4.55
C ASP A 181 -13.35 0.42 -4.24
N ARG A 182 -14.58 0.45 -4.79
CA ARG A 182 -15.59 1.47 -4.46
C ARG A 182 -15.91 1.49 -2.97
N ALA A 183 -16.15 0.32 -2.38
CA ALA A 183 -16.41 0.18 -0.96
C ALA A 183 -15.23 0.67 -0.11
N PHE A 184 -14.00 0.44 -0.55
CA PHE A 184 -12.80 0.98 0.08
C PHE A 184 -12.78 2.51 0.03
N GLY A 185 -13.11 3.11 -1.11
CA GLY A 185 -13.27 4.57 -1.24
C GLY A 185 -14.27 5.16 -0.26
N ILE A 186 -15.40 4.48 -0.03
CA ILE A 186 -16.40 4.88 0.98
C ILE A 186 -15.82 4.76 2.39
N ALA A 187 -15.17 3.63 2.71
CA ALA A 187 -14.53 3.43 4.01
C ALA A 187 -13.47 4.51 4.28
N LEU A 188 -12.69 4.85 3.25
CA LEU A 188 -11.71 5.93 3.26
C LEU A 188 -12.39 7.28 3.53
N SER A 189 -13.44 7.66 2.79
CA SER A 189 -14.15 8.93 3.07
C SER A 189 -14.69 9.05 4.50
N LYS A 190 -15.02 7.92 5.13
CA LYS A 190 -15.50 7.83 6.51
C LYS A 190 -14.39 7.68 7.55
N MET A 191 -13.14 7.54 7.14
CA MET A 191 -11.97 7.29 8.01
C MET A 191 -12.12 6.02 8.87
N SER A 192 -12.89 5.02 8.42
CA SER A 192 -13.06 3.76 9.18
C SER A 192 -11.92 2.79 8.89
N LEU A 193 -10.85 2.86 9.70
CA LEU A 193 -9.68 1.98 9.57
C LEU A 193 -10.05 0.49 9.69
N ARG A 194 -11.07 0.15 10.50
CA ARG A 194 -11.53 -1.23 10.67
C ARG A 194 -12.19 -1.77 9.40
N ALA A 195 -13.04 -0.96 8.74
CA ALA A 195 -13.64 -1.33 7.47
C ALA A 195 -12.59 -1.41 6.36
N MET A 196 -11.68 -0.43 6.28
CA MET A 196 -10.55 -0.45 5.35
C MET A 196 -9.72 -1.73 5.51
N LYS A 197 -9.33 -2.09 6.74
CA LYS A 197 -8.56 -3.31 7.02
C LYS A 197 -9.25 -4.57 6.54
N LEU A 198 -10.56 -4.66 6.78
CA LEU A 198 -11.35 -5.80 6.33
C LEU A 198 -11.40 -5.86 4.80
N LEU A 199 -11.71 -4.76 4.12
CA LEU A 199 -11.76 -4.70 2.66
C LEU A 199 -10.41 -5.03 2.01
N LEU A 200 -9.32 -4.48 2.55
CA LEU A 200 -7.94 -4.78 2.11
C LEU A 200 -7.58 -6.25 2.31
N SER A 201 -8.04 -6.88 3.40
CA SER A 201 -7.81 -8.32 3.63
C SER A 201 -8.53 -9.23 2.62
N PHE A 202 -9.56 -8.70 1.95
CA PHE A 202 -10.25 -9.34 0.83
C PHE A 202 -9.72 -8.91 -0.55
N GLY A 203 -8.66 -8.09 -0.60
CA GLY A 203 -7.98 -7.71 -1.84
C GLY A 203 -8.44 -6.39 -2.47
N ALA A 204 -9.10 -5.50 -1.74
CA ALA A 204 -9.43 -4.17 -2.24
C ALA A 204 -8.16 -3.39 -2.66
N VAL A 205 -8.25 -2.64 -3.76
CA VAL A 205 -7.19 -1.81 -4.34
C VAL A 205 -7.52 -0.33 -4.10
N ALA A 206 -6.56 0.36 -3.49
CA ALA A 206 -6.58 1.74 -3.09
C ALA A 206 -5.93 2.70 -4.11
N SER A 207 -5.24 2.20 -5.16
CA SER A 207 -4.56 3.04 -6.18
C SER A 207 -5.45 4.13 -6.77
N GLY A 208 -6.75 3.86 -6.98
CA GLY A 208 -7.71 4.85 -7.49
C GLY A 208 -8.00 6.03 -6.56
N TYR A 209 -7.49 6.02 -5.32
CA TYR A 209 -7.74 7.03 -4.30
C TYR A 209 -6.46 7.77 -3.87
N GLY A 210 -5.42 7.77 -4.71
CA GLY A 210 -4.10 8.35 -4.41
C GLY A 210 -4.15 9.79 -3.88
N GLU A 211 -5.00 10.66 -4.44
CA GLU A 211 -5.15 12.05 -3.96
C GLU A 211 -5.65 12.14 -2.52
N VAL A 212 -6.66 11.34 -2.16
CA VAL A 212 -7.23 11.32 -0.81
C VAL A 212 -6.22 10.74 0.17
N ILE A 213 -5.50 9.69 -0.24
CA ILE A 213 -4.43 9.08 0.56
C ILE A 213 -3.28 10.07 0.78
N ASN A 214 -2.86 10.80 -0.25
CA ASN A 214 -1.81 11.83 -0.14
C ASN A 214 -2.23 12.94 0.83
N LYS A 215 -3.51 13.33 0.85
CA LYS A 215 -4.04 14.24 1.87
C LYS A 215 -3.92 13.66 3.29
N GLN A 216 -4.24 12.38 3.47
CA GLN A 216 -4.09 11.71 4.78
C GLN A 216 -2.62 11.59 5.22
N ILE A 217 -1.71 11.38 4.27
CA ILE A 217 -0.25 11.40 4.53
C ILE A 217 0.18 12.80 4.97
N LYS A 218 -0.31 13.85 4.31
CA LYS A 218 -0.09 15.24 4.73
C LYS A 218 -0.59 15.49 6.16
N ASP A 219 -1.75 14.95 6.50
CA ASP A 219 -2.34 15.01 7.85
C ASP A 219 -1.61 14.09 8.86
N ARG A 220 -0.48 13.46 8.46
CA ARG A 220 0.38 12.58 9.25
C ARG A 220 -0.32 11.34 9.80
N ASN A 221 -1.32 10.82 9.08
CA ASN A 221 -2.02 9.60 9.43
C ASN A 221 -1.17 8.36 9.10
N LEU A 222 -0.20 8.06 9.96
CA LEU A 222 0.69 6.90 9.80
C LEU A 222 -0.04 5.56 9.94
N GLU A 223 -1.14 5.50 10.71
CA GLU A 223 -1.94 4.28 10.86
C GLU A 223 -2.53 3.81 9.52
N LEU A 224 -2.99 4.75 8.68
CA LEU A 224 -3.43 4.44 7.33
C LEU A 224 -2.28 3.92 6.46
N VAL A 225 -1.10 4.53 6.55
CA VAL A 225 0.08 4.12 5.78
C VAL A 225 0.53 2.71 6.17
N GLU A 226 0.60 2.42 7.47
CA GLU A 226 0.89 1.08 8.00
C GLU A 226 -0.12 0.06 7.49
N LEU A 227 -1.40 0.42 7.49
CA LEU A 227 -2.46 -0.46 7.00
C LEU A 227 -2.31 -0.77 5.51
N LEU A 228 -2.09 0.25 4.68
CA LEU A 228 -1.89 0.09 3.23
C LEU A 228 -0.61 -0.71 2.92
N LEU A 229 0.48 -0.48 3.64
CA LEU A 229 1.72 -1.25 3.47
C LEU A 229 1.60 -2.70 3.97
N SER A 230 0.71 -2.96 4.92
CA SER A 230 0.35 -4.33 5.33
C SER A 230 -0.41 -5.09 4.24
N ALA A 231 -0.98 -4.40 3.26
CA ALA A 231 -1.66 -4.95 2.09
C ALA A 231 -0.85 -4.63 0.80
N PRO A 232 0.19 -5.41 0.45
CA PRO A 232 1.14 -5.05 -0.61
C PRO A 232 0.51 -4.94 -2.01
N ASP A 233 -0.63 -5.56 -2.25
CA ASP A 233 -1.32 -5.47 -3.55
C ASP A 233 -2.37 -4.34 -3.57
N SER A 234 -2.55 -3.64 -2.44
CA SER A 234 -3.56 -2.58 -2.34
C SER A 234 -3.20 -1.33 -3.13
N MET A 235 -1.92 -1.03 -3.31
CA MET A 235 -1.51 0.21 -3.96
C MET A 235 -0.22 -0.04 -4.71
N ASP A 236 -0.22 0.33 -5.99
CA ASP A 236 0.89 0.11 -6.90
C ASP A 236 2.06 1.07 -6.62
N GLY A 237 3.22 0.74 -7.20
CA GLY A 237 4.43 1.53 -7.01
C GLY A 237 4.34 2.95 -7.57
N ALA A 238 3.54 3.19 -8.61
CA ALA A 238 3.38 4.51 -9.20
C ALA A 238 2.59 5.43 -8.25
N THR A 239 1.47 4.95 -7.69
CA THR A 239 0.70 5.74 -6.71
C THR A 239 1.52 6.01 -5.44
N TRP A 240 2.34 5.04 -4.98
CA TRP A 240 3.25 5.27 -3.85
C TRP A 240 4.31 6.31 -4.17
N LYS A 241 4.86 6.28 -5.38
CA LYS A 241 5.82 7.27 -5.86
C LYS A 241 5.19 8.66 -5.93
N GLU A 242 3.98 8.80 -6.45
CA GLU A 242 3.25 10.07 -6.48
C GLU A 242 3.02 10.64 -5.06
N CYS A 243 2.68 9.78 -4.09
CA CYS A 243 2.53 10.21 -2.69
C CYS A 243 3.87 10.68 -2.10
N LEU A 244 4.96 9.97 -2.41
CA LEU A 244 6.31 10.32 -1.96
C LEU A 244 6.80 11.63 -2.60
N ASP A 245 6.64 11.78 -3.90
CA ASP A 245 6.98 13.00 -4.64
C ASP A 245 6.16 14.20 -4.13
N GLY A 246 4.89 13.97 -3.79
CA GLY A 246 4.04 14.96 -3.14
C GLY A 246 4.54 15.41 -1.76
N GLU A 247 5.05 14.48 -0.94
CA GLU A 247 5.64 14.79 0.36
C GLU A 247 6.97 15.57 0.22
N LEU A 248 7.82 15.19 -0.74
CA LEU A 248 9.06 15.91 -1.03
C LEU A 248 8.80 17.33 -1.55
N SER A 249 7.83 17.48 -2.46
CA SER A 249 7.46 18.79 -3.01
C SER A 249 6.96 19.74 -1.91
N ARG A 250 6.17 19.22 -0.95
CA ARG A 250 5.76 20.00 0.24
C ARG A 250 6.96 20.41 1.08
N ALA A 251 7.91 19.51 1.30
CA ALA A 251 9.13 19.82 2.03
C ALA A 251 9.98 20.90 1.35
N GLU A 252 10.06 20.88 0.01
CA GLU A 252 10.77 21.93 -0.76
C GLU A 252 10.11 23.31 -0.62
N THR A 253 8.79 23.36 -0.42
CA THR A 253 8.05 24.60 -0.13
C THR A 253 8.14 25.07 1.34
N GLY A 254 8.86 24.34 2.20
CA GLY A 254 9.11 24.69 3.60
C GLY A 254 8.26 23.94 4.63
N GLU A 255 7.45 22.95 4.23
CA GLU A 255 6.82 22.04 5.20
C GLU A 255 7.88 21.05 5.77
N ILE A 256 7.63 20.47 6.95
CA ILE A 256 8.55 19.51 7.55
C ILE A 256 8.35 18.13 6.94
N LEU A 257 9.39 17.58 6.29
CA LEU A 257 9.43 16.22 5.76
C LEU A 257 9.17 15.17 6.86
N SER A 258 8.19 14.30 6.65
CA SER A 258 7.90 13.20 7.58
C SER A 258 8.90 12.05 7.46
N ILE A 259 9.92 12.07 8.35
CA ILE A 259 10.94 11.01 8.45
C ILE A 259 10.30 9.64 8.76
N SER A 260 9.28 9.60 9.61
CA SER A 260 8.56 8.36 9.95
C SER A 260 7.84 7.77 8.74
N PHE A 261 7.22 8.60 7.90
CA PHE A 261 6.59 8.15 6.66
C PHE A 261 7.62 7.57 5.69
N LEU A 262 8.71 8.30 5.43
CA LEU A 262 9.78 7.86 4.53
C LEU A 262 10.40 6.53 4.99
N LEU A 263 10.72 6.42 6.28
CA LEU A 263 11.29 5.22 6.89
C LEU A 263 10.34 4.02 6.78
N LEU A 264 9.06 4.22 7.10
CA LEU A 264 8.04 3.18 7.02
C LEU A 264 7.82 2.72 5.57
N LEU A 265 7.76 3.66 4.62
CA LEU A 265 7.56 3.37 3.20
C LEU A 265 8.73 2.58 2.62
N LEU A 266 9.96 3.09 2.73
CA LEU A 266 11.13 2.46 2.09
C LEU A 266 11.51 1.13 2.75
N SER A 267 11.23 0.95 4.05
CA SER A 267 11.44 -0.33 4.73
C SER A 267 10.54 -1.46 4.23
N ASN A 268 9.36 -1.12 3.71
CA ASN A 268 8.41 -2.11 3.17
C ASN A 268 8.40 -2.12 1.63
N ARG A 269 8.89 -1.04 0.98
CA ARG A 269 8.95 -0.86 -0.48
C ARG A 269 10.32 -0.29 -0.92
N PRO A 270 11.42 -1.05 -0.76
CA PRO A 270 12.75 -0.58 -1.16
C PRO A 270 12.86 -0.31 -2.67
N GLY A 271 11.98 -0.90 -3.50
CA GLY A 271 11.91 -0.64 -4.94
C GLY A 271 11.50 0.79 -5.33
N LEU A 272 11.08 1.63 -4.37
CA LEU A 272 10.81 3.05 -4.60
C LEU A 272 12.08 3.91 -4.52
N VAL A 273 13.20 3.36 -4.04
CA VAL A 273 14.49 4.05 -4.03
C VAL A 273 14.92 4.34 -5.47
N SER A 274 15.31 5.59 -5.72
CA SER A 274 15.70 6.07 -7.05
C SER A 274 16.70 7.21 -6.97
N GLU A 275 17.41 7.47 -8.07
CA GLU A 275 18.33 8.61 -8.21
C GLU A 275 17.65 9.94 -7.86
N SER A 276 16.43 10.16 -8.37
CA SER A 276 15.65 11.38 -8.09
C SER A 276 15.30 11.54 -6.61
N LEU A 277 15.01 10.44 -5.92
CA LEU A 277 14.72 10.46 -4.49
C LEU A 277 15.96 10.87 -3.69
N LEU A 278 17.13 10.30 -3.98
CA LEU A 278 18.38 10.67 -3.32
C LEU A 278 18.69 12.17 -3.52
N LEU A 279 18.66 12.64 -4.77
CA LEU A 279 18.90 14.05 -5.09
C LEU A 279 17.92 14.99 -4.39
N SER A 280 16.64 14.61 -4.27
CA SER A 280 15.63 15.43 -3.58
C SER A 280 15.91 15.51 -2.08
N THR A 281 16.29 14.39 -1.43
CA THR A 281 16.68 14.43 0.00
C THR A 281 17.93 15.27 0.26
N LEU A 282 18.90 15.25 -0.67
CA LEU A 282 20.10 16.07 -0.60
C LEU A 282 19.80 17.56 -0.79
N ARG A 283 18.90 17.91 -1.72
CA ARG A 283 18.44 19.29 -1.93
C ARG A 283 17.73 19.87 -0.70
N LEU A 284 16.99 19.01 0.02
CA LEU A 284 16.38 19.36 1.31
C LEU A 284 17.41 19.43 2.46
N HIS A 285 18.67 19.08 2.20
CA HIS A 285 19.74 18.94 3.19
C HIS A 285 19.35 18.07 4.39
N ASN A 286 18.48 17.07 4.19
CA ASN A 286 17.94 16.26 5.27
C ASN A 286 18.76 15.00 5.46
N VAL A 287 19.70 15.05 6.41
CA VAL A 287 20.65 13.96 6.73
C VAL A 287 19.92 12.64 7.03
N GLN A 288 18.83 12.70 7.80
CA GLN A 288 18.04 11.51 8.15
C GLN A 288 17.39 10.89 6.91
N ALA A 289 16.78 11.69 6.04
CA ALA A 289 16.15 11.22 4.83
C ALA A 289 17.17 10.61 3.86
N THR A 290 18.32 11.27 3.67
CA THR A 290 19.42 10.73 2.86
C THR A 290 19.93 9.40 3.40
N ALA A 291 20.12 9.28 4.71
CA ALA A 291 20.52 8.02 5.34
C ALA A 291 19.47 6.91 5.11
N ILE A 292 18.17 7.21 5.19
CA ILE A 292 17.10 6.23 4.92
C ILE A 292 17.17 5.75 3.46
N VAL A 293 17.32 6.67 2.50
CA VAL A 293 17.41 6.31 1.07
C VAL A 293 18.60 5.39 0.81
N LEU A 294 19.77 5.71 1.37
CA LEU A 294 20.97 4.89 1.24
C LEU A 294 20.84 3.54 1.97
N ALA A 295 20.18 3.53 3.13
CA ALA A 295 19.94 2.32 3.95
C ALA A 295 19.09 1.26 3.24
N TYR A 296 18.15 1.68 2.39
CA TYR A 296 17.21 0.80 1.68
C TYR A 296 17.48 0.67 0.18
N ALA A 297 18.57 1.28 -0.31
CA ALA A 297 19.04 1.06 -1.67
C ALA A 297 19.50 -0.40 -1.87
N THR A 298 19.14 -1.00 -3.01
CA THR A 298 19.54 -2.37 -3.36
C THR A 298 21.03 -2.49 -3.65
N SER A 299 21.64 -1.43 -4.18
CA SER A 299 23.07 -1.32 -4.48
C SER A 299 23.48 0.15 -4.52
N ASN A 300 24.76 0.45 -4.27
CA ASN A 300 25.33 1.78 -4.49
C ASN A 300 25.39 2.14 -5.99
N GLU A 301 25.45 1.13 -6.87
CA GLU A 301 25.60 1.32 -8.32
C GLU A 301 24.46 2.12 -8.93
N ILE A 302 23.26 2.06 -8.34
CA ILE A 302 22.08 2.79 -8.82
C ILE A 302 22.26 4.32 -8.71
N PHE A 303 23.24 4.80 -7.94
CA PHE A 303 23.51 6.22 -7.75
C PHE A 303 24.80 6.68 -8.42
N PHE A 304 25.55 5.77 -9.05
CA PHE A 304 26.89 6.08 -9.55
C PHE A 304 26.90 7.21 -10.60
N ASN A 305 25.84 7.29 -11.41
CA ASN A 305 25.69 8.31 -12.46
C ASN A 305 25.43 9.71 -11.90
N ILE A 306 24.83 9.80 -10.71
CA ILE A 306 24.46 11.07 -10.07
C ILE A 306 25.46 11.52 -9.00
N ARG A 307 26.58 10.81 -8.83
CA ARG A 307 27.54 11.06 -7.74
C ARG A 307 28.08 12.50 -7.69
N HIS A 308 28.35 13.10 -8.86
CA HIS A 308 28.85 14.47 -8.94
C HIS A 308 27.78 15.48 -8.50
N GLN A 309 26.56 15.31 -9.01
CA GLN A 309 25.43 16.14 -8.61
C GLN A 309 25.08 15.98 -7.13
N ALA A 310 25.19 14.76 -6.58
CA ALA A 310 24.98 14.50 -5.16
C ALA A 310 25.99 15.26 -4.29
N CYS A 311 27.27 15.26 -4.67
CA CYS A 311 28.32 16.01 -3.97
C CYS A 311 28.11 17.52 -4.08
N GLU A 312 27.73 18.03 -5.26
CA GLU A 312 27.41 19.45 -5.44
C GLU A 312 26.26 19.91 -4.53
N LEU A 313 25.20 19.10 -4.40
CA LEU A 313 24.10 19.40 -3.49
C LEU A 313 24.54 19.33 -2.01
N ALA A 314 25.38 18.37 -1.63
CA ALA A 314 25.92 18.31 -0.27
C ALA A 314 26.77 19.55 0.08
N SER A 315 27.59 20.04 -0.86
CA SER A 315 28.39 21.28 -0.70
C SER A 315 27.56 22.54 -0.49
N GLN A 316 26.29 22.56 -0.93
CA GLN A 316 25.37 23.69 -0.77
C GLN A 316 24.75 23.77 0.64
N CYS A 317 24.94 22.74 1.47
CA CYS A 317 24.44 22.73 2.84
C CYS A 317 25.18 23.77 3.70
N GLN A 318 24.44 24.71 4.27
CA GLN A 318 25.01 25.81 5.07
C GLN A 318 25.47 25.37 6.48
N ASN A 319 24.88 24.30 7.02
CA ASN A 319 25.23 23.79 8.33
C ASN A 319 26.43 22.84 8.19
N ASP A 320 27.57 23.21 8.80
CA ASP A 320 28.81 22.44 8.72
C ASP A 320 28.66 20.99 9.20
N ASN A 321 27.90 20.77 10.28
CA ASN A 321 27.69 19.43 10.81
C ASN A 321 26.84 18.58 9.88
N ASP A 322 25.76 19.14 9.34
CA ASP A 322 24.90 18.42 8.40
C ASP A 322 25.64 18.16 7.08
N ARG A 323 26.38 19.15 6.57
CA ARG A 323 27.26 19.03 5.40
C ARG A 323 28.28 17.90 5.57
N PHE A 324 28.99 17.87 6.69
CA PHE A 324 29.91 16.78 7.01
C PHE A 324 29.21 15.42 7.05
N MET A 325 28.05 15.34 7.69
CA MET A 325 27.29 14.09 7.78
C MET A 325 26.77 13.62 6.42
N LEU A 326 26.34 14.53 5.54
CA LEU A 326 25.97 14.19 4.16
C LEU A 326 27.17 13.62 3.39
N PHE A 327 28.33 14.27 3.45
CA PHE A 327 29.54 13.74 2.81
C PHE A 327 29.98 12.40 3.39
N LYS A 328 29.82 12.20 4.69
CA LYS A 328 30.05 10.90 5.32
C LYS A 328 29.14 9.81 4.77
N LEU A 329 27.84 10.06 4.69
CA LEU A 329 26.88 9.11 4.14
C LEU A 329 27.17 8.78 2.66
N LEU A 330 27.55 9.80 1.87
CA LEU A 330 27.93 9.61 0.45
C LEU A 330 29.24 8.83 0.32
N SER A 331 30.25 9.11 1.15
CA SER A 331 31.53 8.41 1.16
C SER A 331 31.36 6.95 1.57
N ASP A 332 30.55 6.69 2.59
CA ASP A 332 30.21 5.32 3.03
C ASP A 332 29.43 4.53 1.96
N SER A 333 28.94 5.21 0.93
CA SER A 333 28.26 4.63 -0.23
C SER A 333 29.11 4.62 -1.51
N ASP A 334 30.41 4.90 -1.41
CA ASP A 334 31.34 5.02 -2.56
C ASP A 334 30.90 6.05 -3.61
N LEU A 335 30.17 7.09 -3.19
CA LEU A 335 29.68 8.16 -4.06
C LEU A 335 30.58 9.41 -4.02
N VAL A 336 31.58 9.44 -3.15
CA VAL A 336 32.60 10.50 -3.14
C VAL A 336 33.81 10.00 -3.92
N GLY A 337 34.22 10.79 -4.91
CA GLY A 337 35.42 10.53 -5.69
C GLY A 337 35.89 11.81 -6.34
N ASP A 338 37.13 11.82 -6.81
CA ASP A 338 37.75 13.03 -7.34
C ASP A 338 36.92 13.71 -8.44
N SER A 339 36.71 15.01 -8.27
CA SER A 339 35.98 15.86 -9.21
C SER A 339 36.25 17.33 -8.92
N LEU A 340 36.12 18.17 -9.94
CA LEU A 340 36.37 19.61 -9.81
C LEU A 340 35.57 20.26 -8.64
N PRO A 341 34.25 20.02 -8.47
CA PRO A 341 33.51 20.59 -7.34
C PRO A 341 34.03 20.17 -5.97
N LEU A 342 34.52 18.92 -5.84
CA LEU A 342 35.06 18.43 -4.58
C LEU A 342 36.46 18.94 -4.28
N ARG A 343 37.27 19.20 -5.31
CA ARG A 343 38.57 19.87 -5.13
C ARG A 343 38.38 21.32 -4.65
N GLU A 344 37.41 22.03 -5.22
CA GLU A 344 37.02 23.36 -4.76
C GLU A 344 36.50 23.35 -3.31
N GLU A 345 35.65 22.37 -2.97
CA GLU A 345 35.16 22.17 -1.60
C GLU A 345 36.30 21.84 -0.63
N LEU A 346 37.25 21.00 -1.02
CA LEU A 346 38.45 20.68 -0.23
C LEU A 346 39.28 21.93 0.07
N VAL A 347 39.53 22.79 -0.92
CA VAL A 347 40.26 24.05 -0.72
C VAL A 347 39.49 24.99 0.21
N LYS A 348 38.17 25.11 0.02
CA LYS A 348 37.28 25.90 0.88
C LYS A 348 37.31 25.43 2.33
N ASP A 349 37.20 24.13 2.58
CA ASP A 349 37.20 23.56 3.92
C ASP A 349 38.59 23.54 4.57
N THR A 350 39.65 23.49 3.76
CA THR A 350 41.04 23.72 4.22
C THR A 350 41.17 25.15 4.75
N ARG A 351 40.66 26.15 4.01
CA ARG A 351 40.65 27.56 4.44
C ARG A 351 39.82 27.79 5.70
N ALA A 352 38.66 27.13 5.80
CA ALA A 352 37.78 27.19 6.96
C ALA A 352 38.28 26.36 8.15
N ARG A 353 39.37 25.59 7.98
CA ARG A 353 39.89 24.61 8.95
C ARG A 353 38.84 23.59 9.41
N HIS A 354 37.97 23.15 8.50
CA HIS A 354 37.01 22.08 8.77
C HIS A 354 37.67 20.69 8.61
N ILE A 355 38.59 20.38 9.53
CA ILE A 355 39.49 19.22 9.48
C ILE A 355 38.78 17.87 9.26
N PRO A 356 37.61 17.58 9.89
CA PRO A 356 36.93 16.30 9.66
C PRO A 356 36.52 16.08 8.21
N LEU A 357 36.05 17.13 7.53
CA LEU A 357 35.63 17.05 6.12
C LEU A 357 36.84 16.98 5.18
N VAL A 358 37.90 17.73 5.47
CA VAL A 358 39.18 17.61 4.74
C VAL A 358 39.70 16.18 4.81
N LYS A 359 39.78 15.58 6.00
CA LYS A 359 40.19 14.17 6.18
C LYS A 359 39.35 13.21 5.34
N LEU A 360 38.04 13.42 5.33
CA LEU A 360 37.10 12.57 4.61
C LEU A 360 37.29 12.65 3.09
N LEU A 361 37.37 13.86 2.53
CA LEU A 361 37.56 14.06 1.09
C LEU A 361 38.92 13.51 0.62
N VAL A 362 39.96 13.70 1.42
CA VAL A 362 41.29 13.15 1.16
C VAL A 362 41.27 11.61 1.16
N GLN A 363 40.60 10.99 2.13
CA GLN A 363 40.43 9.53 2.19
C GLN A 363 39.61 8.97 1.04
N ALA A 364 38.65 9.75 0.52
CA ALA A 364 37.88 9.41 -0.67
C ALA A 364 38.67 9.61 -1.98
N GLY A 365 39.93 10.03 -1.91
CA GLY A 365 40.83 10.15 -3.06
C GLY A 365 40.67 11.43 -3.87
N VAL A 366 40.10 12.50 -3.29
CA VAL A 366 40.05 13.83 -3.93
C VAL A 366 41.46 14.41 -4.06
N GLU A 367 41.79 14.99 -5.22
CA GLU A 367 43.10 15.59 -5.48
C GLU A 367 43.39 16.76 -4.51
N VAL A 368 44.60 16.75 -3.91
CA VAL A 368 44.95 17.62 -2.77
C VAL A 368 45.89 18.78 -3.09
N ASP A 369 46.42 18.88 -4.31
CA ASP A 369 47.55 19.76 -4.64
C ASP A 369 47.31 21.24 -4.31
N GLU A 370 46.14 21.77 -4.66
CA GLU A 370 45.80 23.17 -4.37
C GLU A 370 45.58 23.43 -2.87
N ALA A 371 44.91 22.50 -2.18
CA ALA A 371 44.67 22.58 -0.74
C ALA A 371 45.98 22.48 0.04
N LEU A 372 46.90 21.61 -0.37
CA LEU A 372 48.22 21.43 0.23
C LEU A 372 49.09 22.67 0.05
N SER A 373 49.12 23.23 -1.16
CA SER A 373 49.81 24.50 -1.45
C SER A 373 49.32 25.62 -0.54
N TRP A 374 48.00 25.71 -0.33
CA TRP A 374 47.43 26.68 0.61
C TRP A 374 47.89 26.42 2.05
N ALA A 375 47.79 25.18 2.56
CA ALA A 375 48.17 24.85 3.93
C ALA A 375 49.67 25.13 4.21
N ILE A 376 50.56 24.86 3.24
CA ILE A 376 51.98 25.18 3.30
C ILE A 376 52.20 26.69 3.42
N SER A 377 51.47 27.50 2.63
CA SER A 377 51.62 28.95 2.63
C SER A 377 51.27 29.60 3.97
N TYR A 378 50.41 28.96 4.78
CA TYR A 378 50.01 29.43 6.12
C TYR A 378 50.68 28.65 7.27
N VAL A 379 51.56 27.68 6.95
CA VAL A 379 52.25 26.83 7.93
C VAL A 379 51.26 26.11 8.86
N ASP A 380 50.10 25.68 8.34
CA ASP A 380 49.13 24.92 9.11
C ASP A 380 49.55 23.44 9.16
N ILE A 381 50.40 23.11 10.12
CA ILE A 381 51.03 21.79 10.27
C ILE A 381 49.97 20.66 10.32
N GLU A 382 48.86 20.88 11.01
CA GLU A 382 47.81 19.86 11.16
C GLU A 382 47.14 19.58 9.81
N LEU A 383 46.86 20.60 9.00
CA LEU A 383 46.30 20.41 7.66
C LEU A 383 47.32 19.80 6.70
N ILE A 384 48.59 20.18 6.79
CA ILE A 384 49.66 19.58 5.98
C ILE A 384 49.76 18.08 6.24
N GLU A 385 49.75 17.65 7.51
CA GLU A 385 49.78 16.23 7.87
C GLU A 385 48.58 15.45 7.29
N VAL A 386 47.39 16.04 7.34
CA VAL A 386 46.17 15.43 6.78
C VAL A 386 46.26 15.28 5.27
N LEU A 387 46.69 16.33 4.56
CA LEU A 387 46.75 16.38 3.11
C LEU A 387 47.89 15.51 2.54
N ASP A 388 49.04 15.45 3.24
CA ASP A 388 50.18 14.60 2.86
C ASP A 388 49.85 13.09 2.96
N CYS A 389 48.95 12.71 3.87
CA CYS A 389 48.47 11.32 3.95
C CYS A 389 47.71 10.87 2.69
N GLY A 390 47.03 11.78 1.98
CA GLY A 390 46.33 11.46 0.74
C GLY A 390 47.21 11.46 -0.51
N ASN A 391 48.36 12.12 -0.46
CA ASN A 391 49.24 12.27 -1.63
C ASN A 391 50.17 11.05 -1.84
N ARG A 392 50.07 10.03 -0.97
CA ARG A 392 50.80 8.78 -1.14
C ARG A 392 50.05 7.89 -2.14
N PRO A 393 50.64 7.53 -3.30
CA PRO A 393 49.99 6.63 -4.23
C PRO A 393 49.69 5.31 -3.51
N SER A 394 48.40 4.95 -3.44
CA SER A 394 47.92 3.70 -2.89
C SER A 394 48.52 2.56 -3.71
N SER A 395 49.62 2.01 -3.23
CA SER A 395 50.26 0.81 -3.77
C SER A 395 49.35 -0.39 -3.49
N SER A 396 48.33 -0.55 -4.32
CA SER A 396 47.41 -1.70 -4.34
C SER A 396 47.09 -2.13 -5.77
N THR A 397 48.05 -2.00 -6.68
CA THR A 397 48.00 -2.75 -7.94
C THR A 397 48.48 -4.17 -7.64
N ARG A 398 47.53 -5.08 -7.39
CA ARG A 398 47.79 -6.52 -7.40
C ARG A 398 48.28 -6.87 -8.80
N ILE A 399 49.59 -7.01 -8.93
CA ILE A 399 50.25 -7.67 -10.05
C ILE A 399 49.74 -9.12 -10.05
N VAL A 400 48.85 -9.46 -10.99
CA VAL A 400 48.66 -10.84 -11.44
C VAL A 400 49.48 -10.98 -12.72
N THR A 401 50.75 -11.35 -12.54
CA THR A 401 51.61 -11.86 -13.62
C THR A 401 51.72 -13.37 -13.47
N GLY A 402 51.45 -14.07 -14.58
CA GLY A 402 51.80 -15.48 -14.83
C GLY A 402 50.58 -16.39 -14.92
N GLY A 403 50.30 -17.11 -16.01
CA GLY A 403 51.03 -17.28 -17.26
C GLY A 403 50.26 -18.26 -18.16
N VAL A 404 50.25 -17.93 -19.45
CA VAL A 404 50.35 -18.79 -20.64
C VAL A 404 49.99 -20.28 -20.51
N SER A 405 48.93 -20.64 -21.25
CA SER A 405 48.81 -21.73 -22.23
C SER A 405 49.75 -22.95 -22.13
N GLU A 406 49.17 -24.14 -22.01
CA GLU A 406 49.65 -25.33 -22.73
C GLU A 406 48.44 -26.23 -23.08
N GLN A 407 48.37 -26.60 -24.37
CA GLN A 407 47.48 -27.59 -24.97
C GLN A 407 48.01 -29.00 -24.66
N SER A 408 47.15 -29.98 -24.36
CA SER A 408 47.15 -31.32 -24.99
C SER A 408 45.98 -32.18 -24.49
N ASP A 409 45.39 -32.88 -25.47
CA ASP A 409 44.39 -33.97 -25.47
C ASP A 409 42.92 -33.70 -25.06
#